data_AF-A0AAE6G3Z2-F1
#
_entry.id   AF-A0AAE6G3Z2-F1
#
_cell.length_a   1.000
_cell.length_b   1.000
_cell.length_c   1.000
_cell.angle_alpha   90.00
_cell.angle_beta   90.00
_cell.angle_gamma   90.00
#
_symmetry.space_group_name_H-M   'P 1'
#
loop_
_entity.id
_entity.type
_entity.pdbx_description
1 polymer ?
#
loop_
_entity_poly.entity_id
_entity_poly.type
_entity_poly.pdbx_seq_one_letter_code
_entity_poly.pdbx_strand_id
1 'polypeptide(L)'
;MARKAAASADSALSITLARARAHWLRTQGLAEPLKGSLEEVVAATGWVRTLGGVDVYLAVRARAPGLRRADLDAAAEASQLQVVPAVRGCIYLVPRAHVPLVLRVAEEAYRKRADREHEKVGLDAKELADVAEAALVALRKGPLSTDALRKAMPAGVVRSLGEVGKKVGLSSTLPPALRHLEFEGKVERRTEGGRLDTERYLWRLTARNPFTGAKVPAAAEERNARLAAIFFRQFGPATVEDFAAWSAFSQRDAKAAVARAGLVRVAVEGYSEAAYVPEDVLAALREKVPAATSVSLLPAHDLYVSSHGGPAWVTDPKHHGIEVPTWGSAKGGTLGEAAHIFVRPVLDAERLVGLWEFDPKADDVVFHTFEPLAPKRRKAVLALAEDTATFLREDFSLARSFSLDNEDSVQKRADFVKSLGK
;
A
#
# COMPACT_ATOMS: atom_id res chain seq x y z
N MET A 1 -18.89 26.91 49.59
CA MET A 1 -18.87 25.79 48.62
C MET A 1 -19.04 26.35 47.22
N ALA A 2 -17.98 26.32 46.41
CA ALA A 2 -18.00 26.31 44.93
C ALA A 2 -16.56 26.47 44.40
N ARG A 3 -15.73 25.43 44.57
CA ARG A 3 -14.60 25.19 43.64
C ARG A 3 -15.16 24.30 42.55
N LYS A 4 -15.66 24.89 41.46
CA LYS A 4 -15.91 24.16 40.23
C LYS A 4 -14.66 24.32 39.39
N ALA A 5 -13.90 23.25 39.31
CA ALA A 5 -12.69 23.13 38.53
C ALA A 5 -12.96 23.62 37.10
N ALA A 6 -12.17 24.60 36.66
CA ALA A 6 -11.82 24.70 35.27
C ALA A 6 -11.06 23.40 34.96
N ALA A 7 -11.70 22.48 34.24
CA ALA A 7 -10.99 21.39 33.61
C ALA A 7 -9.89 22.03 32.76
N SER A 8 -8.64 21.81 33.16
CA SER A 8 -7.48 22.21 32.38
C SER A 8 -7.68 21.71 30.95
N ALA A 9 -7.35 22.53 29.96
CA ALA A 9 -7.05 22.03 28.63
C ALA A 9 -6.06 20.87 28.80
N ASP A 10 -6.55 19.65 28.60
CA ASP A 10 -5.79 18.43 28.84
C ASP A 10 -4.56 18.53 27.94
N SER A 11 -3.38 18.70 28.54
CA SER A 11 -2.16 18.89 27.78
C SER A 11 -1.94 17.63 26.95
N ALA A 12 -2.09 17.74 25.63
CA ALA A 12 -1.86 16.64 24.70
C ALA A 12 -0.54 15.95 25.07
N LEU A 13 -0.56 14.60 25.15
CA LEU A 13 0.65 13.82 25.46
C LEU A 13 1.77 14.25 24.51
N SER A 14 2.91 14.67 25.07
CA SER A 14 4.12 14.95 24.30
C SER A 14 5.10 13.78 24.39
N ILE A 15 5.62 13.35 23.24
CA ILE A 15 6.62 12.29 23.13
C ILE A 15 7.76 12.70 22.19
N THR A 16 8.91 12.05 22.34
CA THR A 16 10.03 12.23 21.41
C THR A 16 9.79 11.51 20.08
N LEU A 17 10.42 11.96 19.00
CA LEU A 17 10.41 11.22 17.73
C LEU A 17 10.98 9.80 17.87
N ALA A 18 11.95 9.58 18.76
CA ALA A 18 12.47 8.23 19.04
C ALA A 18 11.37 7.30 19.60
N ARG A 19 10.51 7.81 20.49
CA ARG A 19 9.35 7.05 20.99
C ARG A 19 8.32 6.77 19.90
N ALA A 20 8.03 7.77 19.05
CA ALA A 20 7.11 7.59 17.92
C ALA A 20 7.62 6.52 16.95
N ARG A 21 8.90 6.58 16.56
CA ARG A 21 9.53 5.58 15.70
C ARG A 21 9.53 4.18 16.29
N ALA A 22 9.85 4.04 17.58
CA ALA A 22 9.78 2.75 18.27
C ALA A 22 8.35 2.19 18.28
N HIS A 23 7.34 3.06 18.42
CA HIS A 23 5.94 2.66 18.32
C HIS A 23 5.57 2.21 16.89
N TRP A 24 5.94 3.00 15.86
CA TRP A 24 5.72 2.62 14.47
C TRP A 24 6.33 1.26 14.15
N LEU A 25 7.59 1.01 14.57
CA LEU A 25 8.29 -0.25 14.34
C LEU A 25 7.54 -1.46 14.94
N ARG A 26 6.98 -1.32 16.15
CA ARG A 26 6.21 -2.39 16.79
C ARG A 26 4.85 -2.60 16.13
N THR A 27 4.10 -1.53 15.90
CA THR A 27 2.78 -1.59 15.25
C THR A 27 2.87 -2.19 13.86
N GLN A 28 4.00 -2.00 13.18
CA GLN A 28 4.26 -2.53 11.86
C GLN A 28 4.81 -3.96 11.86
N GLY A 29 4.99 -4.61 13.02
CA GLY A 29 5.49 -5.99 13.10
C GLY A 29 6.98 -6.14 12.76
N LEU A 30 7.74 -5.05 12.73
CA LEU A 30 9.15 -5.01 12.34
C LEU A 30 10.09 -5.12 13.54
N ALA A 31 9.61 -4.82 14.74
CA ALA A 31 10.33 -5.09 15.99
C ALA A 31 10.27 -6.58 16.33
N GLU A 32 9.07 -7.13 16.26
CA GLU A 32 8.73 -8.55 16.44
C GLU A 32 7.59 -8.88 15.48
N PRO A 33 7.63 -10.04 14.80
CA PRO A 33 6.55 -10.44 13.88
C PRO A 33 5.20 -10.48 14.57
N LEU A 34 4.17 -9.98 13.88
CA LEU A 34 2.80 -10.06 14.38
C LEU A 34 2.32 -11.52 14.37
N LYS A 35 1.52 -11.87 15.38
CA LYS A 35 0.82 -13.16 15.43
C LYS A 35 -0.50 -13.06 14.67
N GLY A 36 -0.90 -14.15 14.01
CA GLY A 36 -2.17 -14.24 13.32
C GLY A 36 -2.03 -14.71 11.87
N SER A 37 -3.15 -14.71 11.18
CA SER A 37 -3.27 -14.96 9.74
C SER A 37 -2.68 -13.82 8.91
N LEU A 38 -2.38 -14.09 7.64
CA LEU A 38 -1.92 -13.04 6.70
C LEU A 38 -2.94 -11.90 6.54
N GLU A 39 -4.23 -12.22 6.66
CA GLU A 39 -5.29 -11.20 6.65
C GLU A 39 -5.14 -10.22 7.83
N GLU A 40 -4.90 -10.75 9.04
CA GLU A 40 -4.70 -9.94 10.24
C GLU A 40 -3.40 -9.14 10.19
N VAL A 41 -2.32 -9.72 9.65
CA VAL A 41 -1.05 -8.99 9.45
C VAL A 41 -1.26 -7.80 8.52
N VAL A 42 -1.82 -8.00 7.32
CA VAL A 42 -2.05 -6.89 6.37
C VAL A 42 -3.06 -5.88 6.93
N ALA A 43 -4.07 -6.32 7.68
CA ALA A 43 -5.01 -5.42 8.34
C ALA A 43 -4.33 -4.52 9.39
N ALA A 44 -3.36 -5.06 10.13
CA ALA A 44 -2.64 -4.34 11.18
C ALA A 44 -1.54 -3.41 10.63
N THR A 45 -0.89 -3.78 9.52
CA THR A 45 0.31 -3.08 9.06
C THR A 45 0.11 -2.21 7.82
N GLY A 46 -1.02 -2.35 7.13
CA GLY A 46 -1.35 -1.52 5.97
C GLY A 46 -1.49 -2.29 4.67
N TRP A 47 -2.23 -1.70 3.73
CA TRP A 47 -2.53 -2.32 2.46
C TRP A 47 -1.35 -2.18 1.49
N VAL A 48 -0.97 -3.28 0.87
CA VAL A 48 0.25 -3.32 0.06
C VAL A 48 -0.10 -3.03 -1.41
N ARG A 49 0.65 -2.15 -2.08
CA ARG A 49 0.41 -1.89 -3.51
C ARG A 49 0.79 -3.10 -4.35
N THR A 50 -0.05 -3.44 -5.32
CA THR A 50 0.22 -4.50 -6.30
C THR A 50 0.60 -3.85 -7.63
N LEU A 51 1.90 -3.66 -7.85
CA LEU A 51 2.44 -3.03 -9.07
C LEU A 51 2.99 -4.05 -10.08
N GLY A 52 2.66 -5.33 -9.93
CA GLY A 52 3.18 -6.41 -10.79
C GLY A 52 4.67 -6.71 -10.59
N GLY A 53 5.17 -6.52 -9.38
CA GLY A 53 6.53 -6.85 -8.96
C GLY A 53 6.54 -7.62 -7.63
N VAL A 54 7.73 -8.00 -7.19
CA VAL A 54 7.96 -8.79 -5.97
C VAL A 54 7.77 -7.99 -4.69
N ASP A 55 7.71 -6.66 -4.77
CA ASP A 55 7.62 -5.76 -3.62
C ASP A 55 6.37 -6.01 -2.76
N VAL A 56 5.27 -6.51 -3.35
CA VAL A 56 4.08 -6.92 -2.59
C VAL A 56 4.40 -8.07 -1.62
N TYR A 57 5.22 -9.04 -2.05
CA TYR A 57 5.62 -10.16 -1.22
C TYR A 57 6.65 -9.74 -0.18
N LEU A 58 7.63 -8.93 -0.58
CA LEU A 58 8.66 -8.42 0.34
C LEU A 58 8.03 -7.61 1.49
N ALA A 59 7.02 -6.78 1.21
CA ALA A 59 6.33 -5.98 2.24
C ALA A 59 5.67 -6.86 3.32
N VAL A 60 4.98 -7.93 2.89
CA VAL A 60 4.31 -8.86 3.81
C VAL A 60 5.34 -9.75 4.50
N ARG A 61 6.35 -10.25 3.78
CA ARG A 61 7.41 -11.10 4.32
C ARG A 61 8.25 -10.40 5.39
N ALA A 62 8.49 -9.09 5.26
CA ALA A 62 9.16 -8.31 6.29
C ALA A 62 8.43 -8.34 7.65
N ARG A 63 7.13 -8.67 7.65
CA ARG A 63 6.23 -8.71 8.81
C ARG A 63 5.80 -10.13 9.18
N ALA A 64 6.00 -11.08 8.26
CA ALA A 64 5.76 -12.51 8.40
C ALA A 64 7.00 -13.29 7.90
N PRO A 65 8.05 -13.42 8.73
CA PRO A 65 9.28 -14.12 8.33
C PRO A 65 9.00 -15.56 7.90
N GLY A 66 9.69 -16.01 6.85
CA GLY A 66 9.48 -17.34 6.28
C GLY A 66 8.34 -17.45 5.26
N LEU A 67 7.54 -16.39 5.07
CA LEU A 67 6.51 -16.33 4.01
C LEU A 67 7.13 -16.67 2.65
N ARG A 68 6.52 -17.65 1.95
CA ARG A 68 6.79 -17.97 0.55
C ARG A 68 5.76 -17.32 -0.34
N ARG A 69 6.08 -17.21 -1.64
CA ARG A 69 5.17 -16.67 -2.65
C ARG A 69 3.83 -17.41 -2.65
N ALA A 70 3.88 -18.73 -2.60
CA ALA A 70 2.71 -19.60 -2.64
C ALA A 70 1.72 -19.32 -1.49
N ASP A 71 2.21 -18.91 -0.31
CA ASP A 71 1.35 -18.61 0.85
C ASP A 71 0.48 -17.37 0.59
N LEU A 72 1.09 -16.32 0.04
CA LEU A 72 0.38 -15.08 -0.28
C LEU A 72 -0.52 -15.24 -1.50
N ASP A 73 -0.08 -16.01 -2.50
CA ASP A 73 -0.90 -16.41 -3.65
C ASP A 73 -2.15 -17.18 -3.19
N ALA A 74 -2.00 -18.11 -2.23
CA ALA A 74 -3.12 -18.88 -1.68
C ALA A 74 -4.09 -18.00 -0.87
N ALA A 75 -3.59 -17.08 -0.05
CA ALA A 75 -4.44 -16.12 0.68
C ALA A 75 -5.21 -15.20 -0.28
N ALA A 76 -4.57 -14.79 -1.38
CA ALA A 76 -5.24 -14.05 -2.45
C ALA A 76 -6.31 -14.92 -3.12
N GLU A 77 -6.00 -16.18 -3.46
CA GLU A 77 -6.93 -17.08 -4.14
C GLU A 77 -8.15 -17.43 -3.26
N ALA A 78 -7.96 -17.56 -1.95
CA ALA A 78 -9.02 -17.77 -0.97
C ALA A 78 -9.88 -16.51 -0.70
N SER A 79 -9.60 -15.36 -1.32
CA SER A 79 -10.23 -14.07 -1.04
C SER A 79 -10.11 -13.60 0.42
N GLN A 80 -9.11 -14.10 1.17
CA GLN A 80 -8.75 -13.54 2.48
C GLN A 80 -8.08 -12.18 2.31
N LEU A 81 -7.24 -12.09 1.26
CA LEU A 81 -6.70 -10.84 0.75
C LEU A 81 -7.22 -10.66 -0.69
N GLN A 82 -7.64 -9.45 -1.06
CA GLN A 82 -8.19 -9.19 -2.38
C GLN A 82 -7.46 -8.03 -3.06
N VAL A 83 -7.17 -8.21 -4.35
CA VAL A 83 -6.59 -7.19 -5.21
C VAL A 83 -7.71 -6.29 -5.73
N VAL A 84 -7.84 -5.10 -5.16
CA VAL A 84 -8.98 -4.19 -5.43
C VAL A 84 -8.52 -2.74 -5.58
N PRO A 85 -9.29 -1.89 -6.29
CA PRO A 85 -9.13 -0.45 -6.19
C PRO A 85 -9.40 0.01 -4.75
N ALA A 86 -8.46 0.76 -4.18
CA ALA A 86 -8.56 1.31 -2.83
C ALA A 86 -8.31 2.83 -2.86
N VAL A 87 -7.53 3.34 -1.89
CA VAL A 87 -7.17 4.77 -1.86
C VAL A 87 -6.45 5.20 -3.13
N ARG A 88 -6.60 6.49 -3.47
CA ARG A 88 -5.99 7.09 -4.66
C ARG A 88 -6.43 6.45 -5.99
N GLY A 89 -7.46 5.61 -5.99
CA GLY A 89 -7.89 4.82 -7.15
C GLY A 89 -6.86 3.77 -7.60
N CYS A 90 -5.82 3.52 -6.80
CA CYS A 90 -4.76 2.57 -7.10
C CYS A 90 -5.15 1.16 -6.64
N ILE A 91 -4.48 0.15 -7.19
CA ILE A 91 -4.74 -1.25 -6.86
C ILE A 91 -3.86 -1.68 -5.68
N TYR A 92 -4.50 -2.27 -4.67
CA TYR A 92 -3.87 -2.73 -3.44
C TYR A 92 -4.32 -4.16 -3.12
N LEU A 93 -3.50 -4.86 -2.35
CA LEU A 93 -3.85 -6.07 -1.63
C LEU A 93 -4.49 -5.67 -0.29
N VAL A 94 -5.79 -5.93 -0.16
CA VAL A 94 -6.61 -5.45 0.97
C VAL A 94 -7.24 -6.66 1.68
N PRO A 95 -7.25 -6.70 3.04
CA PRO A 95 -7.92 -7.76 3.77
C PRO A 95 -9.43 -7.74 3.53
N ARG A 96 -10.05 -8.92 3.46
CA ARG A 96 -11.45 -9.10 3.11
C ARG A 96 -12.39 -8.21 3.94
N ALA A 97 -12.11 -8.09 5.24
CA ALA A 97 -12.89 -7.24 6.14
C ALA A 97 -12.94 -5.75 5.72
N HIS A 98 -11.92 -5.23 5.04
CA HIS A 98 -11.84 -3.83 4.63
C HIS A 98 -12.36 -3.58 3.20
N VAL A 99 -12.44 -4.62 2.36
CA VAL A 99 -12.85 -4.53 0.94
C VAL A 99 -14.15 -3.73 0.72
N PRO A 100 -15.24 -3.94 1.49
CA PRO A 100 -16.49 -3.21 1.25
C PRO A 100 -16.35 -1.69 1.46
N LEU A 101 -15.59 -1.28 2.48
CA LEU A 101 -15.35 0.14 2.76
C LEU A 101 -14.51 0.77 1.65
N VAL A 102 -13.40 0.13 1.27
CA VAL A 102 -12.47 0.71 0.30
C VAL A 102 -13.04 0.77 -1.10
N LEU A 103 -13.87 -0.20 -1.51
CA LEU A 103 -14.56 -0.14 -2.79
C LEU A 103 -15.47 1.09 -2.88
N ARG A 104 -16.19 1.43 -1.80
CA ARG A 104 -17.05 2.64 -1.80
C ARG A 104 -16.24 3.93 -1.75
N VAL A 105 -15.11 3.95 -1.07
CA VAL A 105 -14.18 5.10 -1.11
C VAL A 105 -13.61 5.28 -2.52
N ALA A 106 -13.15 4.20 -3.14
CA ALA A 106 -12.59 4.21 -4.49
C ALA A 106 -13.64 4.58 -5.55
N GLU A 107 -14.87 4.10 -5.41
CA GLU A 107 -16.00 4.44 -6.27
C GLU A 107 -16.31 5.94 -6.22
N GLU A 108 -16.38 6.53 -5.02
CA GLU A 108 -16.63 7.96 -4.82
C GLU A 108 -15.57 8.81 -5.53
N ALA A 109 -14.29 8.45 -5.37
CA ALA A 109 -13.17 9.14 -6.02
C ALA A 109 -13.19 8.97 -7.55
N TYR A 110 -13.70 7.84 -8.04
CA TYR A 110 -13.78 7.52 -9.47
C TYR A 110 -14.96 8.22 -10.17
N ARG A 111 -16.15 8.21 -9.56
CA ARG A 111 -17.44 8.53 -10.20
C ARG A 111 -17.44 9.87 -10.93
N LYS A 112 -17.05 10.94 -10.25
CA LYS A 112 -17.08 12.30 -10.82
C LYS A 112 -16.24 12.42 -12.09
N ARG A 113 -15.11 11.70 -12.18
CA ARG A 113 -14.27 11.69 -13.37
C ARG A 113 -14.89 10.80 -14.46
N ALA A 114 -15.32 9.61 -14.08
CA ALA A 114 -15.92 8.63 -14.97
C ALA A 114 -17.15 9.19 -15.69
N ASP A 115 -18.06 9.86 -14.98
CA ASP A 115 -19.28 10.43 -15.57
C ASP A 115 -18.95 11.43 -16.70
N ARG A 116 -17.96 12.31 -16.48
CA ARG A 116 -17.48 13.24 -17.51
C ARG A 116 -16.81 12.53 -18.69
N GLU A 117 -16.10 11.44 -18.43
CA GLU A 117 -15.44 10.67 -19.50
C GLU A 117 -16.48 9.89 -20.31
N HIS A 118 -17.49 9.32 -19.67
CA HIS A 118 -18.62 8.63 -20.30
C HIS A 118 -19.43 9.58 -21.19
N GLU A 119 -19.76 10.78 -20.69
CA GLU A 119 -20.45 11.81 -21.47
C GLU A 119 -19.67 12.17 -22.74
N LYS A 120 -18.36 12.39 -22.64
CA LYS A 120 -17.49 12.73 -23.78
C LYS A 120 -17.46 11.67 -24.88
N VAL A 121 -17.62 10.39 -24.52
CA VAL A 121 -17.58 9.26 -25.46
C VAL A 121 -18.98 8.77 -25.84
N GLY A 122 -20.02 9.45 -25.37
CA GLY A 122 -21.41 9.09 -25.60
C GLY A 122 -21.77 7.71 -25.05
N LEU A 123 -21.20 7.32 -23.91
CA LEU A 123 -21.54 6.07 -23.21
C LEU A 123 -22.67 6.35 -22.23
N ASP A 124 -23.88 5.90 -22.55
CA ASP A 124 -25.04 6.06 -21.67
C ASP A 124 -25.16 4.90 -20.65
N ALA A 125 -26.03 5.11 -19.64
CA ALA A 125 -26.22 4.15 -18.55
C ALA A 125 -26.84 2.83 -19.01
N LYS A 126 -27.67 2.85 -20.06
CA LYS A 126 -28.30 1.64 -20.59
C LYS A 126 -27.27 0.79 -21.33
N GLU A 127 -26.47 1.40 -22.20
CA GLU A 127 -25.36 0.74 -22.90
C GLU A 127 -24.38 0.13 -21.89
N LEU A 128 -24.02 0.86 -20.82
CA LEU A 128 -23.17 0.35 -19.76
C LEU A 128 -23.76 -0.90 -19.07
N ALA A 129 -25.06 -0.86 -18.75
CA ALA A 129 -25.77 -1.96 -18.11
C ALA A 129 -25.87 -3.20 -19.02
N ASP A 130 -26.13 -3.01 -20.32
CA ASP A 130 -26.21 -4.09 -21.30
C ASP A 130 -24.85 -4.81 -21.43
N VAL A 131 -23.74 -4.06 -21.49
CA VAL A 131 -22.38 -4.62 -21.53
C VAL A 131 -22.04 -5.34 -20.22
N ALA A 132 -22.44 -4.77 -19.08
CA ALA A 132 -22.22 -5.37 -17.78
C ALA A 132 -22.95 -6.73 -17.64
N GLU A 133 -24.21 -6.81 -18.05
CA GLU A 133 -24.96 -8.08 -18.02
C GLU A 133 -24.34 -9.13 -18.96
N ALA A 134 -23.95 -8.73 -20.18
CA ALA A 134 -23.26 -9.63 -21.10
C ALA A 134 -21.93 -10.16 -20.52
N ALA A 135 -21.18 -9.32 -19.81
CA ALA A 135 -19.96 -9.73 -19.11
C ALA A 135 -20.27 -10.74 -18.00
N LEU A 136 -21.30 -10.51 -17.18
CA LEU A 136 -21.72 -11.46 -16.14
C LEU A 136 -22.11 -12.81 -16.73
N VAL A 137 -22.87 -12.83 -17.83
CA VAL A 137 -23.26 -14.07 -18.53
C VAL A 137 -22.03 -14.82 -19.03
N ALA A 138 -21.07 -14.13 -19.67
CA ALA A 138 -19.86 -14.76 -20.19
C ALA A 138 -18.99 -15.34 -19.05
N LEU A 139 -18.89 -14.65 -17.92
CA LEU A 139 -18.11 -15.07 -16.75
C LEU A 139 -18.70 -16.27 -16.00
N ARG A 140 -19.94 -16.70 -16.29
CA ARG A 140 -20.50 -17.96 -15.75
C ARG A 140 -19.71 -19.20 -16.17
N LYS A 141 -18.96 -19.12 -17.27
CA LYS A 141 -18.12 -20.21 -17.78
C LYS A 141 -16.74 -20.29 -17.10
N GLY A 142 -16.41 -19.34 -16.24
CA GLY A 142 -15.14 -19.26 -15.53
C GLY A 142 -14.40 -17.95 -15.72
N PRO A 143 -13.21 -17.81 -15.09
CA PRO A 143 -12.41 -16.60 -15.16
C PRO A 143 -11.91 -16.30 -16.59
N LEU A 144 -11.96 -15.04 -17.01
CA LEU A 144 -11.51 -14.60 -18.34
C LEU A 144 -10.68 -13.33 -18.26
N SER A 145 -9.62 -13.24 -19.07
CA SER A 145 -8.93 -11.97 -19.31
C SER A 145 -9.87 -10.97 -20.00
N THR A 146 -9.58 -9.67 -19.96
CA THR A 146 -10.40 -8.66 -20.64
C THR A 146 -10.57 -8.96 -22.14
N ASP A 147 -9.53 -9.46 -22.81
CA ASP A 147 -9.56 -9.80 -24.23
C ASP A 147 -10.34 -11.09 -24.50
N ALA A 148 -10.18 -12.11 -23.66
CA ALA A 148 -10.96 -13.35 -23.77
C ALA A 148 -12.45 -13.09 -23.49
N LEU A 149 -12.75 -12.23 -22.51
CA LEU A 149 -14.10 -11.81 -22.19
C LEU A 149 -14.75 -11.06 -23.35
N ARG A 150 -14.01 -10.13 -23.99
CA ARG A 150 -14.48 -9.44 -25.20
C ARG A 150 -14.88 -10.42 -26.31
N LYS A 151 -14.08 -11.46 -26.54
CA LYS A 151 -14.35 -12.50 -27.56
C LYS A 151 -15.51 -13.42 -27.20
N ALA A 152 -15.75 -13.63 -25.91
CA ALA A 152 -16.81 -14.53 -25.42
C ALA A 152 -18.21 -13.88 -25.42
N MET A 153 -18.30 -12.55 -25.50
CA MET A 153 -19.57 -11.83 -25.54
C MET A 153 -20.17 -11.76 -26.96
N PRO A 154 -21.49 -11.57 -27.10
CA PRO A 154 -22.13 -11.43 -28.41
C PRO A 154 -21.53 -10.30 -29.26
N ALA A 155 -21.47 -10.53 -30.57
CA ALA A 155 -20.97 -9.55 -31.52
C ALA A 155 -21.76 -8.23 -31.43
N GLY A 156 -21.05 -7.09 -31.45
CA GLY A 156 -21.65 -5.76 -31.39
C GLY A 156 -21.92 -5.23 -29.98
N VAL A 157 -21.88 -6.05 -28.93
CA VAL A 157 -22.10 -5.59 -27.54
C VAL A 157 -20.95 -4.67 -27.08
N VAL A 158 -19.71 -5.05 -27.35
CA VAL A 158 -18.55 -4.21 -27.04
C VAL A 158 -18.18 -3.38 -28.25
N ARG A 159 -18.50 -2.08 -28.23
CA ARG A 159 -18.03 -1.15 -29.26
C ARG A 159 -16.71 -0.49 -28.88
N SER A 160 -15.95 -0.13 -29.91
CA SER A 160 -14.81 0.78 -29.79
C SER A 160 -15.31 2.19 -29.48
N LEU A 161 -14.60 2.91 -28.61
CA LEU A 161 -14.86 4.34 -28.32
C LEU A 161 -13.99 5.28 -29.19
N GLY A 162 -13.26 4.71 -30.15
CA GLY A 162 -12.47 5.45 -31.13
C GLY A 162 -11.37 6.32 -30.51
N GLU A 163 -10.93 7.33 -31.25
CA GLU A 163 -9.87 8.26 -30.82
C GLU A 163 -10.29 9.13 -29.62
N VAL A 164 -11.58 9.48 -29.53
CA VAL A 164 -12.11 10.23 -28.38
C VAL A 164 -11.96 9.40 -27.11
N GLY A 165 -12.33 8.12 -27.17
CA GLY A 165 -12.12 7.17 -26.08
C GLY A 165 -10.66 7.03 -25.69
N LYS A 166 -9.75 6.83 -26.66
CA LYS A 166 -8.30 6.75 -26.38
C LYS A 166 -7.76 7.98 -25.65
N LYS A 167 -8.21 9.19 -26.03
CA LYS A 167 -7.80 10.46 -25.38
C LYS A 167 -8.22 10.55 -23.92
N VAL A 168 -9.29 9.86 -23.52
CA VAL A 168 -9.74 9.80 -22.11
C VAL A 168 -9.37 8.47 -21.42
N GLY A 169 -8.57 7.62 -22.07
CA GLY A 169 -8.12 6.34 -21.51
C GLY A 169 -9.16 5.22 -21.55
N LEU A 170 -10.22 5.35 -22.36
CA LEU A 170 -11.27 4.34 -22.53
C LEU A 170 -11.25 3.78 -23.96
N SER A 171 -10.72 2.58 -24.16
CA SER A 171 -10.62 1.99 -25.51
C SER A 171 -11.94 1.41 -26.03
N SER A 172 -12.85 1.02 -25.14
CA SER A 172 -14.12 0.37 -25.45
C SER A 172 -15.10 0.52 -24.29
N THR A 173 -16.34 0.05 -24.45
CA THR A 173 -17.36 0.04 -23.39
C THR A 173 -17.14 -1.02 -22.31
N LEU A 174 -16.25 -1.99 -22.54
CA LEU A 174 -16.00 -3.10 -21.60
C LEU A 174 -15.28 -2.67 -20.31
N PRO A 175 -14.15 -1.94 -20.32
CA PRO A 175 -13.50 -1.47 -19.10
C PRO A 175 -14.40 -0.71 -18.11
N PRO A 176 -15.22 0.28 -18.54
CA PRO A 176 -16.13 0.95 -17.60
C PRO A 176 -17.23 0.02 -17.08
N ALA A 177 -17.75 -0.90 -17.89
CA ALA A 177 -18.72 -1.91 -17.43
C ALA A 177 -18.13 -2.85 -16.37
N LEU A 178 -16.89 -3.31 -16.57
CA LEU A 178 -16.17 -4.13 -15.58
C LEU A 178 -15.90 -3.36 -14.29
N ARG A 179 -15.51 -2.08 -14.40
CA ARG A 179 -15.31 -1.22 -13.22
C ARG A 179 -16.61 -0.99 -12.46
N HIS A 180 -17.73 -0.82 -13.16
CA HIS A 180 -19.06 -0.75 -12.55
C HIS A 180 -19.38 -2.04 -11.77
N LEU A 181 -19.23 -3.21 -12.40
CA LEU A 181 -19.46 -4.51 -11.75
C LEU A 181 -18.53 -4.76 -10.55
N GLU A 182 -17.27 -4.29 -10.62
CA GLU A 182 -16.29 -4.36 -9.54
C GLU A 182 -16.75 -3.55 -8.32
N PHE A 183 -17.26 -2.33 -8.53
CA PHE A 183 -17.82 -1.50 -7.45
C PHE A 183 -19.14 -2.01 -6.89
N GLU A 184 -19.91 -2.77 -7.67
CA GLU A 184 -21.07 -3.51 -7.19
C GLU A 184 -20.69 -4.81 -6.45
N GLY A 185 -19.42 -5.21 -6.48
CA GLY A 185 -18.93 -6.45 -5.88
C GLY A 185 -19.46 -7.72 -6.55
N LYS A 186 -19.89 -7.61 -7.82
CA LYS A 186 -20.39 -8.73 -8.63
C LYS A 186 -19.28 -9.48 -9.34
N VAL A 187 -18.21 -8.77 -9.69
CA VAL A 187 -16.98 -9.36 -10.23
C VAL A 187 -15.80 -8.96 -9.38
N GLU A 188 -14.78 -9.81 -9.38
CA GLU A 188 -13.48 -9.50 -8.79
C GLU A 188 -12.35 -9.78 -9.76
N ARG A 189 -11.23 -9.10 -9.52
CA ARG A 189 -9.99 -9.32 -10.26
C ARG A 189 -9.17 -10.37 -9.55
N ARG A 190 -8.56 -11.24 -10.35
CA ARG A 190 -7.49 -12.14 -9.95
C ARG A 190 -6.31 -11.92 -10.86
N THR A 191 -5.11 -12.00 -10.33
CA THR A 191 -3.94 -12.02 -11.18
C THR A 191 -3.88 -13.35 -11.94
N GLU A 192 -3.42 -13.29 -13.18
CA GLU A 192 -3.26 -14.47 -14.03
C GLU A 192 -2.28 -15.46 -13.37
N GLY A 193 -2.69 -16.73 -13.28
CA GLY A 193 -1.93 -17.76 -12.57
C GLY A 193 -1.87 -17.60 -11.05
N GLY A 194 -2.65 -16.68 -10.46
CA GLY A 194 -2.72 -16.45 -9.01
C GLY A 194 -1.53 -15.67 -8.42
N ARG A 195 -0.56 -15.27 -9.24
CA ARG A 195 0.68 -14.63 -8.78
C ARG A 195 0.53 -13.11 -8.71
N LEU A 196 0.93 -12.46 -7.64
CA LEU A 196 0.80 -11.01 -7.41
C LEU A 196 1.92 -10.18 -8.07
N ASP A 197 2.94 -10.82 -8.64
CA ASP A 197 4.02 -10.20 -9.42
C ASP A 197 3.66 -9.97 -10.91
N THR A 198 2.38 -9.79 -11.20
CA THR A 198 1.88 -9.41 -12.54
C THR A 198 0.71 -8.44 -12.46
N GLU A 199 0.54 -7.62 -13.50
CA GLU A 199 -0.64 -6.78 -13.73
C GLU A 199 -1.55 -7.35 -14.82
N ARG A 200 -1.35 -8.63 -15.18
CA ARG A 200 -2.31 -9.37 -16.00
C ARG A 200 -3.40 -9.92 -15.10
N TYR A 201 -4.64 -9.54 -15.39
CA TYR A 201 -5.79 -9.89 -14.59
C TYR A 201 -6.79 -10.73 -15.36
N LEU A 202 -7.37 -11.69 -14.67
CA LEU A 202 -8.60 -12.37 -15.02
C LEU A 202 -9.76 -11.75 -14.21
N TRP A 203 -10.92 -11.66 -14.84
CA TRP A 203 -12.18 -11.31 -14.21
C TRP A 203 -12.94 -12.58 -13.90
N ARG A 204 -13.58 -12.65 -12.74
CA ARG A 204 -14.49 -13.75 -12.38
C ARG A 204 -15.68 -13.22 -11.61
N LEU A 205 -16.76 -14.00 -11.59
CA LEU A 205 -17.88 -13.74 -10.68
C LEU A 205 -17.40 -13.87 -9.24
N THR A 206 -17.79 -12.94 -8.39
CA THR A 206 -17.43 -13.00 -6.97
C THR A 206 -18.21 -14.13 -6.28
N ALA A 207 -17.51 -15.07 -5.64
CA ALA A 207 -18.15 -16.19 -4.95
C ALA A 207 -19.10 -15.75 -3.82
N ARG A 208 -18.72 -14.69 -3.10
CA ARG A 208 -19.56 -14.00 -2.11
C ARG A 208 -19.39 -12.49 -2.27
N ASN A 209 -20.48 -11.79 -2.56
CA ASN A 209 -20.43 -10.33 -2.71
C ASN A 209 -19.85 -9.69 -1.41
N PRO A 210 -18.82 -8.80 -1.50
CA PRO A 210 -18.22 -8.15 -0.34
C PRO A 210 -19.22 -7.38 0.52
N PHE A 211 -20.29 -6.85 -0.06
CA PHE A 211 -21.30 -6.09 0.66
C PHE A 211 -22.28 -6.95 1.47
N THR A 212 -22.33 -8.27 1.25
CA THR A 212 -23.25 -9.16 1.98
C THR A 212 -22.93 -9.21 3.47
N GLY A 213 -23.73 -8.51 4.27
CA GLY A 213 -23.56 -8.38 5.73
C GLY A 213 -22.58 -7.27 6.15
N ALA A 214 -22.01 -6.53 5.19
CA ALA A 214 -21.10 -5.43 5.49
C ALA A 214 -21.88 -4.18 5.93
N LYS A 215 -21.44 -3.56 7.02
CA LYS A 215 -22.03 -2.30 7.53
C LYS A 215 -21.26 -1.11 6.98
N VAL A 216 -21.34 -0.83 5.69
CA VAL A 216 -20.67 0.33 5.07
C VAL A 216 -21.56 1.57 5.13
N PRO A 217 -21.10 2.71 5.68
CA PRO A 217 -21.89 3.94 5.73
C PRO A 217 -22.29 4.46 4.35
N ALA A 218 -23.50 5.00 4.24
CA ALA A 218 -23.99 5.65 3.02
C ALA A 218 -23.39 7.04 2.80
N ALA A 219 -23.08 7.78 3.89
CA ALA A 219 -22.44 9.09 3.82
C ALA A 219 -20.92 8.98 3.59
N ALA A 220 -20.38 9.81 2.71
CA ALA A 220 -18.95 9.82 2.38
C ALA A 220 -18.10 10.24 3.59
N GLU A 221 -18.57 11.19 4.38
CA GLU A 221 -17.92 11.72 5.57
C GLU A 221 -17.69 10.62 6.62
N GLU A 222 -18.65 9.71 6.78
CA GLU A 222 -18.53 8.57 7.69
C GLU A 222 -17.59 7.50 7.16
N ARG A 223 -17.59 7.24 5.84
CA ARG A 223 -16.60 6.35 5.22
C ARG A 223 -15.18 6.91 5.38
N ASN A 224 -15.01 8.21 5.17
CA ASN A 224 -13.72 8.88 5.30
C ASN A 224 -13.23 8.85 6.75
N ALA A 225 -14.11 9.03 7.74
CA ALA A 225 -13.78 8.89 9.16
C ALA A 225 -13.33 7.46 9.53
N ARG A 226 -14.01 6.43 9.00
CA ARG A 226 -13.57 5.03 9.19
C ARG A 226 -12.23 4.76 8.52
N LEU A 227 -12.00 5.34 7.34
CA LEU A 227 -10.72 5.25 6.65
C LEU A 227 -9.59 5.92 7.46
N ALA A 228 -9.86 7.08 8.06
CA ALA A 228 -8.92 7.74 8.97
C ALA A 228 -8.61 6.84 10.17
N ALA A 229 -9.63 6.26 10.82
CA ALA A 229 -9.42 5.34 11.95
C ALA A 229 -8.48 4.16 11.59
N ILE A 230 -8.61 3.59 10.38
CA ILE A 230 -7.69 2.56 9.87
C ILE A 230 -6.28 3.12 9.73
N PHE A 231 -6.10 4.25 9.05
CA PHE A 231 -4.79 4.86 8.83
C PHE A 231 -4.07 5.18 10.14
N PHE A 232 -4.72 5.87 11.09
CA PHE A 232 -4.10 6.26 12.35
C PHE A 232 -3.88 5.08 13.32
N ARG A 233 -4.61 3.98 13.16
CA ARG A 233 -4.30 2.73 13.86
C ARG A 233 -3.02 2.09 13.32
N GLN A 234 -2.80 2.14 12.01
CA GLN A 234 -1.66 1.51 11.35
C GLN A 234 -0.37 2.34 11.44
N PHE A 235 -0.50 3.67 11.36
CA PHE A 235 0.63 4.59 11.19
C PHE A 235 0.67 5.72 12.24
N GLY A 236 -0.29 5.79 13.15
CA GLY A 236 -0.28 6.77 14.23
C GLY A 236 0.93 6.59 15.17
N PRO A 237 1.47 7.64 15.79
CA PRO A 237 1.14 9.06 15.59
C PRO A 237 1.46 9.54 14.17
N ALA A 238 0.50 10.21 13.54
CA ALA A 238 0.64 10.78 12.19
C ALA A 238 -0.11 12.11 12.08
N THR A 239 0.14 12.90 11.02
CA THR A 239 -0.57 14.18 10.82
C THR A 239 -1.78 14.05 9.90
N VAL A 240 -2.56 15.14 9.78
CA VAL A 240 -3.65 15.20 8.80
C VAL A 240 -3.09 15.22 7.38
N GLU A 241 -1.92 15.84 7.20
CA GLU A 241 -1.21 15.94 5.92
C GLU A 241 -0.76 14.56 5.44
N ASP A 242 -0.25 13.71 6.34
CA ASP A 242 0.11 12.33 6.03
C ASP A 242 -1.11 11.52 5.59
N PHE A 243 -2.21 11.63 6.34
CA PHE A 243 -3.45 10.96 5.97
C PHE A 243 -3.99 11.44 4.62
N ALA A 244 -3.93 12.75 4.35
CA ALA A 244 -4.35 13.33 3.07
C ALA A 244 -3.47 12.82 1.93
N ALA A 245 -2.15 12.75 2.12
CA ALA A 245 -1.20 12.24 1.12
C ALA A 245 -1.45 10.75 0.81
N TRP A 246 -1.65 9.93 1.85
CA TRP A 246 -1.92 8.50 1.70
C TRP A 246 -3.29 8.22 1.04
N SER A 247 -4.34 8.93 1.43
CA SER A 247 -5.71 8.72 0.92
C SER A 247 -5.96 9.39 -0.44
N ALA A 248 -5.18 10.41 -0.79
CA ALA A 248 -5.45 11.42 -1.82
C ALA A 248 -6.74 12.22 -1.59
N PHE A 249 -7.17 12.38 -0.34
CA PHE A 249 -8.23 13.32 0.01
C PHE A 249 -7.75 14.76 -0.04
N SER A 250 -8.69 15.68 -0.27
CA SER A 250 -8.41 17.09 -0.06
C SER A 250 -8.10 17.35 1.42
N GLN A 251 -7.29 18.38 1.71
CA GLN A 251 -7.00 18.79 3.09
C GLN A 251 -8.28 19.04 3.91
N ARG A 252 -9.33 19.57 3.27
CA ARG A 252 -10.62 19.78 3.91
C ARG A 252 -11.26 18.47 4.33
N ASP A 253 -11.34 17.50 3.42
CA ASP A 253 -12.03 16.23 3.69
C ASP A 253 -11.22 15.36 4.65
N ALA A 254 -9.88 15.42 4.60
CA ALA A 254 -8.99 14.77 5.56
C ALA A 254 -9.17 15.34 6.98
N LYS A 255 -9.21 16.67 7.14
CA LYS A 255 -9.50 17.31 8.44
C LYS A 255 -10.86 16.91 9.00
N ALA A 256 -11.89 16.90 8.15
CA ALA A 256 -13.24 16.49 8.56
C ALA A 256 -13.30 15.01 8.99
N ALA A 257 -12.59 14.14 8.29
CA ALA A 257 -12.48 12.72 8.62
C ALA A 257 -11.80 12.51 9.99
N VAL A 258 -10.65 13.15 10.21
CA VAL A 258 -9.89 13.07 11.47
C VAL A 258 -10.73 13.54 12.66
N ALA A 259 -11.45 14.68 12.50
CA ALA A 259 -12.31 15.22 13.54
C ALA A 259 -13.46 14.28 13.93
N ARG A 260 -13.94 13.44 13.01
CA ARG A 260 -15.04 12.47 13.24
C ARG A 260 -14.55 11.09 13.66
N ALA A 261 -13.25 10.79 13.53
CA ALA A 261 -12.69 9.46 13.75
C ALA A 261 -12.47 9.10 15.23
N GLY A 262 -12.75 10.01 16.17
CA GLY A 262 -12.53 9.76 17.61
C GLY A 262 -11.06 9.65 17.98
N LEU A 263 -10.19 10.40 17.29
CA LEU A 263 -8.74 10.40 17.51
C LEU A 263 -8.37 11.46 18.55
N VAL A 264 -7.30 11.18 19.30
CA VAL A 264 -6.72 12.11 20.28
C VAL A 264 -5.45 12.72 19.72
N ARG A 265 -5.23 14.00 20.04
CA ARG A 265 -4.04 14.73 19.63
C ARG A 265 -2.86 14.39 20.54
N VAL A 266 -1.69 14.24 19.95
CA VAL A 266 -0.39 14.08 20.62
C VAL A 266 0.64 14.99 19.96
N ALA A 267 1.60 15.48 20.75
CA ALA A 267 2.77 16.20 20.24
C ALA A 267 3.93 15.22 20.07
N VAL A 268 4.62 15.30 18.95
CA VAL A 268 5.82 14.51 18.64
C VAL A 268 6.95 15.46 18.33
N GLU A 269 7.90 15.57 19.26
CA GLU A 269 9.04 16.49 19.16
C GLU A 269 9.84 16.24 17.89
N GLY A 270 10.05 17.30 17.10
CA GLY A 270 10.79 17.23 15.84
C GLY A 270 10.00 16.65 14.67
N TYR A 271 8.71 16.35 14.83
CA TYR A 271 7.83 15.89 13.76
C TYR A 271 6.55 16.73 13.65
N SER A 272 5.72 16.79 14.70
CA SER A 272 4.49 17.60 14.67
C SER A 272 3.89 17.83 16.06
N GLU A 273 3.44 19.05 16.33
CA GLU A 273 2.63 19.42 17.50
C GLU A 273 1.17 18.97 17.40
N ALA A 274 0.75 18.44 16.24
CA ALA A 274 -0.62 18.08 15.92
C ALA A 274 -0.71 16.72 15.23
N ALA A 275 -0.02 15.72 15.79
CA ALA A 275 -0.21 14.34 15.39
C ALA A 275 -1.43 13.72 16.10
N TYR A 276 -1.97 12.64 15.53
CA TYR A 276 -3.16 11.97 16.04
C TYR A 276 -2.93 10.45 16.21
N VAL A 277 -3.58 9.89 17.21
CA VAL A 277 -3.68 8.44 17.44
C VAL A 277 -5.07 8.06 17.95
N PRO A 278 -5.49 6.79 17.86
CA PRO A 278 -6.61 6.29 18.65
C PRO A 278 -6.33 6.40 20.16
N GLU A 279 -7.36 6.70 20.96
CA GLU A 279 -7.21 6.94 22.40
C GLU A 279 -6.59 5.77 23.17
N ASP A 280 -6.94 4.53 22.80
CA ASP A 280 -6.41 3.29 23.40
C ASP A 280 -4.90 3.09 23.14
N VAL A 281 -4.30 3.84 22.22
CA VAL A 281 -2.84 3.83 21.95
C VAL A 281 -2.06 4.67 22.96
N LEU A 282 -2.70 5.61 23.66
CA LEU A 282 -1.99 6.54 24.56
C LEU A 282 -1.17 5.83 25.65
N ALA A 283 -1.67 4.70 26.16
CA ALA A 283 -0.93 3.91 27.15
C ALA A 283 0.38 3.34 26.56
N ALA A 284 0.32 2.78 25.35
CA ALA A 284 1.47 2.22 24.66
C ALA A 284 2.53 3.27 24.27
N LEU A 285 2.13 4.52 24.05
CA LEU A 285 3.07 5.63 23.79
C LEU A 285 3.80 6.11 25.05
N ARG A 286 3.17 5.97 26.23
CA ARG A 286 3.78 6.28 27.52
C ARG A 286 4.77 5.22 27.96
N GLU A 287 4.61 3.99 27.51
CA GLU A 287 5.50 2.89 27.86
C GLU A 287 6.94 3.16 27.37
N LYS A 288 7.90 2.92 28.25
CA LYS A 288 9.32 2.94 27.87
C LYS A 288 9.66 1.57 27.30
N VAL A 289 9.95 1.54 26.01
CA VAL A 289 10.25 0.28 25.32
C VAL A 289 11.76 0.12 25.18
N PRO A 290 12.31 -1.09 25.39
CA PRO A 290 13.71 -1.38 25.10
C PRO A 290 14.08 -1.03 23.65
N ALA A 291 15.33 -0.71 23.42
CA ALA A 291 15.84 -0.51 22.07
C ALA A 291 15.67 -1.80 21.26
N ALA A 292 15.04 -1.69 20.09
CA ALA A 292 14.81 -2.86 19.25
C ALA A 292 16.14 -3.41 18.71
N THR A 293 16.20 -4.73 18.57
CA THR A 293 17.37 -5.42 18.02
C THR A 293 17.12 -6.07 16.66
N SER A 294 15.99 -5.78 16.03
CA SER A 294 15.65 -6.28 14.71
C SER A 294 16.43 -5.55 13.62
N VAL A 295 16.56 -6.24 12.48
CA VAL A 295 16.98 -5.66 11.20
C VAL A 295 15.93 -6.05 10.17
N SER A 296 15.70 -5.20 9.18
CA SER A 296 14.68 -5.46 8.15
C SER A 296 15.16 -5.04 6.77
N LEU A 297 14.80 -5.83 5.76
CA LEU A 297 14.94 -5.50 4.36
C LEU A 297 13.54 -5.18 3.82
N LEU A 298 13.28 -3.90 3.57
CA LEU A 298 11.96 -3.43 3.12
C LEU A 298 11.92 -3.25 1.60
N PRO A 299 10.77 -3.40 0.94
CA PRO A 299 10.59 -3.01 -0.47
C PRO A 299 10.67 -1.50 -0.68
N ALA A 300 10.78 -1.06 -1.94
CA ALA A 300 11.03 0.34 -2.28
C ALA A 300 9.87 1.28 -1.87
N HIS A 301 8.65 0.75 -1.89
CA HIS A 301 7.43 1.49 -1.55
C HIS A 301 6.80 1.03 -0.23
N ASP A 302 7.60 0.54 0.71
CA ASP A 302 7.06 0.10 2.00
C ASP A 302 6.37 1.27 2.74
N LEU A 303 5.24 0.94 3.36
CA LEU A 303 4.42 1.92 4.08
C LEU A 303 5.05 2.37 5.40
N TYR A 304 6.02 1.64 5.96
CA TYR A 304 6.80 2.09 7.11
C TYR A 304 7.58 3.38 6.80
N VAL A 305 8.03 3.54 5.54
CA VAL A 305 8.81 4.71 5.11
C VAL A 305 7.91 5.79 4.51
N SER A 306 6.94 5.40 3.69
CA SER A 306 6.18 6.35 2.87
C SER A 306 4.96 6.98 3.57
N SER A 307 4.45 6.39 4.66
CA SER A 307 3.20 6.85 5.28
C SER A 307 3.33 8.12 6.11
N HIS A 308 4.55 8.57 6.41
CA HIS A 308 4.84 9.83 7.11
C HIS A 308 5.46 10.88 6.18
N GLY A 309 5.31 10.72 4.86
CA GLY A 309 5.84 11.69 3.89
C GLY A 309 7.29 11.44 3.45
N GLY A 310 7.87 10.29 3.76
CA GLY A 310 9.16 9.86 3.22
C GLY A 310 10.19 9.41 4.26
N PRO A 311 11.43 9.06 3.82
CA PRO A 311 12.45 8.48 4.68
C PRO A 311 13.10 9.45 5.64
N ALA A 312 12.91 10.77 5.49
CA ALA A 312 13.50 11.77 6.39
C ALA A 312 13.22 11.47 7.86
N TRP A 313 12.00 11.02 8.17
CA TRP A 313 11.55 10.73 9.53
C TRP A 313 12.07 9.42 10.09
N VAL A 314 12.74 8.57 9.33
CA VAL A 314 13.38 7.34 9.82
C VAL A 314 14.88 7.32 9.54
N THR A 315 15.39 8.29 8.82
CA THR A 315 16.82 8.48 8.51
C THR A 315 17.44 9.46 9.50
N ASP A 316 18.72 9.28 9.83
CA ASP A 316 19.49 10.30 10.58
C ASP A 316 19.66 11.56 9.71
N PRO A 317 19.40 12.79 10.24
CA PRO A 317 19.56 14.03 9.48
C PRO A 317 20.88 14.19 8.73
N LYS A 318 22.00 13.66 9.25
CA LYS A 318 23.30 13.75 8.55
C LYS A 318 23.32 13.01 7.20
N HIS A 319 22.43 12.03 7.02
CA HIS A 319 22.29 11.26 5.78
C HIS A 319 21.19 11.80 4.85
N HIS A 320 20.49 12.88 5.23
CA HIS A 320 19.40 13.44 4.42
C HIS A 320 19.87 13.90 3.03
N GLY A 321 21.14 14.31 2.89
CA GLY A 321 21.72 14.72 1.62
C GLY A 321 22.10 13.58 0.66
N ILE A 322 21.94 12.30 1.04
CA ILE A 322 22.23 11.18 0.15
C ILE A 322 21.23 11.17 -1.00
N GLU A 323 21.74 11.24 -2.23
CA GLU A 323 20.96 11.14 -3.46
C GLU A 323 20.42 9.73 -3.68
N VAL A 324 19.17 9.63 -4.10
CA VAL A 324 18.47 8.36 -4.32
C VAL A 324 17.53 8.45 -5.53
N PRO A 325 17.30 7.33 -6.23
CA PRO A 325 16.20 7.23 -7.19
C PRO A 325 14.86 7.49 -6.49
N THR A 326 13.95 8.17 -7.18
CA THR A 326 12.62 8.50 -6.66
C THR A 326 11.55 8.12 -7.67
N TRP A 327 10.42 7.60 -7.17
CA TRP A 327 9.31 7.21 -8.03
C TRP A 327 8.69 8.41 -8.75
N GLY A 328 8.54 8.29 -10.08
CA GLY A 328 7.91 9.33 -10.90
C GLY A 328 8.80 10.54 -11.22
N SER A 329 10.10 10.52 -10.86
CA SER A 329 11.06 11.56 -11.23
C SER A 329 12.34 10.96 -11.81
N ALA A 330 12.71 11.40 -13.01
CA ALA A 330 13.95 11.00 -13.66
C ALA A 330 15.21 11.64 -13.04
N LYS A 331 15.05 12.73 -12.28
CA LYS A 331 16.16 13.45 -11.64
C LYS A 331 16.55 12.86 -10.28
N GLY A 332 15.79 11.89 -9.77
CA GLY A 332 15.94 11.42 -8.40
C GLY A 332 15.52 12.50 -7.38
N GLY A 333 16.07 12.36 -6.18
CA GLY A 333 15.95 13.30 -5.06
C GLY A 333 16.88 12.88 -3.93
N THR A 334 16.70 13.44 -2.75
CA THR A 334 17.50 13.09 -1.57
C THR A 334 16.69 12.32 -0.53
N LEU A 335 17.33 11.60 0.39
CA LEU A 335 16.63 10.94 1.49
C LEU A 335 15.85 11.91 2.39
N GLY A 336 16.26 13.19 2.46
CA GLY A 336 15.57 14.23 3.22
C GLY A 336 14.31 14.77 2.56
N GLU A 337 14.20 14.68 1.23
CA GLU A 337 13.14 15.36 0.46
C GLU A 337 12.18 14.40 -0.25
N ALA A 338 12.61 13.16 -0.52
CA ALA A 338 11.83 12.21 -1.29
C ALA A 338 10.62 11.67 -0.53
N ALA A 339 9.41 11.85 -1.06
CA ALA A 339 8.21 11.19 -0.52
C ALA A 339 8.18 9.67 -0.82
N HIS A 340 8.71 9.28 -1.98
CA HIS A 340 8.73 7.91 -2.47
C HIS A 340 10.07 7.58 -3.13
N ILE A 341 10.98 7.01 -2.35
CA ILE A 341 12.22 6.45 -2.88
C ILE A 341 11.93 5.23 -3.76
N PHE A 342 12.78 5.00 -4.75
CA PHE A 342 12.67 3.89 -5.69
C PHE A 342 13.91 2.99 -5.64
N VAL A 343 14.24 2.62 -4.41
CA VAL A 343 15.31 1.70 -4.01
C VAL A 343 14.92 1.12 -2.64
N ARG A 344 15.36 -0.10 -2.33
CA ARG A 344 14.84 -0.87 -1.19
C ARG A 344 15.59 -0.53 0.12
N PRO A 345 14.90 -0.14 1.22
CA PRO A 345 15.55 0.24 2.48
C PRO A 345 16.11 -0.92 3.31
N VAL A 346 17.25 -0.70 3.96
CA VAL A 346 17.76 -1.50 5.08
C VAL A 346 17.47 -0.77 6.39
N LEU A 347 16.77 -1.44 7.31
CA LEU A 347 16.55 -0.95 8.65
C LEU A 347 17.45 -1.64 9.68
N ASP A 348 18.00 -0.86 10.61
CA ASP A 348 18.48 -1.32 11.91
C ASP A 348 17.58 -0.69 12.98
N ALA A 349 16.83 -1.54 13.68
CA ALA A 349 15.74 -1.12 14.55
C ALA A 349 14.79 -0.16 13.80
N GLU A 350 14.50 1.00 14.36
CA GLU A 350 13.58 1.97 13.78
C GLU A 350 14.19 2.87 12.69
N ARG A 351 15.49 2.72 12.39
CA ARG A 351 16.24 3.62 11.52
C ARG A 351 16.52 3.03 10.16
N LEU A 352 16.34 3.84 9.11
CA LEU A 352 16.87 3.58 7.78
C LEU A 352 18.38 3.88 7.81
N VAL A 353 19.17 2.81 7.69
CA VAL A 353 20.64 2.84 7.83
C VAL A 353 21.36 2.48 6.54
N GLY A 354 20.63 2.08 5.51
CA GLY A 354 21.21 1.63 4.26
C GLY A 354 20.16 1.33 3.20
N LEU A 355 20.64 0.83 2.08
CA LEU A 355 19.87 0.45 0.92
C LEU A 355 20.31 -0.93 0.44
N TRP A 356 19.39 -1.71 -0.12
CA TRP A 356 19.65 -3.01 -0.69
C TRP A 356 18.96 -3.15 -2.05
N GLU A 357 19.40 -4.12 -2.83
CA GLU A 357 18.68 -4.58 -4.02
C GLU A 357 19.10 -6.01 -4.39
N PHE A 358 18.28 -6.69 -5.19
CA PHE A 358 18.68 -7.96 -5.81
C PHE A 358 19.51 -7.67 -7.07
N ASP A 359 20.69 -8.27 -7.16
CA ASP A 359 21.56 -8.18 -8.32
C ASP A 359 21.37 -9.43 -9.21
N PRO A 360 20.76 -9.29 -10.39
CA PRO A 360 20.50 -10.44 -11.26
C PRO A 360 21.78 -11.06 -11.83
N LYS A 361 22.88 -10.31 -11.99
CA LYS A 361 24.16 -10.85 -12.50
C LYS A 361 24.92 -11.61 -11.43
N ALA A 362 24.88 -11.13 -10.19
CA ALA A 362 25.48 -11.83 -9.05
C ALA A 362 24.57 -12.94 -8.52
N ASP A 363 23.30 -12.94 -8.93
CA ASP A 363 22.24 -13.82 -8.44
C ASP A 363 22.12 -13.76 -6.91
N ASP A 364 22.26 -12.55 -6.32
CA ASP A 364 22.34 -12.36 -4.88
C ASP A 364 21.81 -10.98 -4.44
N VAL A 365 21.53 -10.83 -3.15
CA VAL A 365 21.18 -9.54 -2.55
C VAL A 365 22.46 -8.75 -2.25
N VAL A 366 22.51 -7.52 -2.76
CA VAL A 366 23.57 -6.55 -2.46
C VAL A 366 23.01 -5.48 -1.54
N PHE A 367 23.78 -5.04 -0.57
CA PHE A 367 23.39 -3.94 0.32
C PHE A 367 24.57 -3.06 0.68
N HIS A 368 24.26 -1.81 1.02
CA HIS A 368 25.21 -0.84 1.53
C HIS A 368 24.58 -0.10 2.71
N THR A 369 25.36 0.14 3.76
CA THR A 369 24.94 0.91 4.94
C THR A 369 25.73 2.21 4.99
N PHE A 370 25.04 3.32 5.31
CA PHE A 370 25.62 4.67 5.30
C PHE A 370 26.75 4.82 6.31
N GLU A 371 26.72 4.01 7.37
CA GLU A 371 27.78 3.88 8.37
C GLU A 371 28.04 2.41 8.68
N PRO A 372 29.24 2.06 9.20
CA PRO A 372 29.53 0.71 9.65
C PRO A 372 28.57 0.25 10.75
N LEU A 373 27.92 -0.89 10.54
CA LEU A 373 27.12 -1.55 11.56
C LEU A 373 27.99 -2.28 12.58
N ALA A 374 27.52 -2.34 13.84
CA ALA A 374 28.14 -3.20 14.84
C ALA A 374 28.21 -4.66 14.36
N PRO A 375 29.25 -5.45 14.71
CA PRO A 375 29.48 -6.78 14.12
C PRO A 375 28.28 -7.72 14.19
N LYS A 376 27.56 -7.73 15.32
CA LYS A 376 26.33 -8.54 15.51
C LYS A 376 25.21 -8.11 14.55
N ARG A 377 25.04 -6.80 14.34
CA ARG A 377 24.04 -6.24 13.42
C ARG A 377 24.38 -6.55 11.97
N ARG A 378 25.63 -6.34 11.58
CA ARG A 378 26.12 -6.70 10.24
C ARG A 378 25.90 -8.18 9.92
N LYS A 379 26.19 -9.08 10.88
CA LYS A 379 25.92 -10.52 10.73
C LYS A 379 24.43 -10.82 10.53
N ALA A 380 23.54 -10.12 11.25
CA ALA A 380 22.09 -10.29 11.09
C ALA A 380 21.60 -9.81 9.72
N VAL A 381 22.10 -8.66 9.22
CA VAL A 381 21.75 -8.17 7.88
C VAL A 381 22.24 -9.13 6.80
N LEU A 382 23.45 -9.68 6.92
CA LEU A 382 23.97 -10.68 5.98
C LEU A 382 23.11 -11.94 5.93
N ALA A 383 22.73 -12.48 7.10
CA ALA A 383 21.84 -13.64 7.16
C ALA A 383 20.46 -13.35 6.55
N LEU A 384 19.91 -12.16 6.78
CA LEU A 384 18.64 -11.75 6.19
C LEU A 384 18.75 -11.53 4.68
N ALA A 385 19.88 -11.02 4.20
CA ALA A 385 20.17 -10.87 2.78
C ALA A 385 20.25 -12.23 2.07
N GLU A 386 20.94 -13.21 2.66
CA GLU A 386 21.04 -14.58 2.14
C GLU A 386 19.68 -15.28 2.07
N ASP A 387 18.88 -15.18 3.13
CA ASP A 387 17.50 -15.69 3.19
C ASP A 387 16.60 -15.01 2.15
N THR A 388 16.72 -13.69 2.00
CA THR A 388 15.95 -12.92 1.00
C THR A 388 16.37 -13.26 -0.43
N ALA A 389 17.68 -13.44 -0.69
CA ALA A 389 18.19 -13.85 -1.99
C ALA A 389 17.67 -15.25 -2.35
N THR A 390 17.69 -16.19 -1.40
CA THR A 390 17.13 -17.53 -1.59
C THR A 390 15.64 -17.47 -1.94
N PHE A 391 14.86 -16.70 -1.17
CA PHE A 391 13.44 -16.46 -1.49
C PHE A 391 13.24 -15.90 -2.90
N LEU A 392 14.02 -14.89 -3.29
CA LEU A 392 13.88 -14.24 -4.60
C LEU A 392 14.25 -15.17 -5.76
N ARG A 393 15.31 -15.97 -5.62
CA ARG A 393 15.75 -16.95 -6.63
C ARG A 393 14.77 -18.11 -6.82
N GLU A 394 14.26 -18.64 -5.71
CA GLU A 394 13.41 -19.83 -5.76
C GLU A 394 11.98 -19.50 -6.21
N ASP A 395 11.45 -18.33 -5.83
CA ASP A 395 10.04 -18.02 -6.04
C ASP A 395 9.77 -17.13 -7.27
N PHE A 396 10.80 -16.49 -7.84
CA PHE A 396 10.66 -15.51 -8.92
C PHE A 396 11.74 -15.65 -9.98
N SER A 397 11.40 -15.32 -11.23
CA SER A 397 12.37 -15.26 -12.33
C SER A 397 13.17 -13.95 -12.35
N LEU A 398 12.61 -12.87 -11.81
CA LEU A 398 13.25 -11.56 -11.72
C LEU A 398 12.61 -10.75 -10.58
N ALA A 399 13.44 -10.17 -9.72
CA ALA A 399 13.04 -9.39 -8.55
C ALA A 399 12.55 -7.95 -8.89
N ARG A 400 11.65 -7.84 -9.86
CA ARG A 400 11.05 -6.57 -10.31
C ARG A 400 10.36 -5.85 -9.16
N SER A 401 10.58 -4.54 -9.00
CA SER A 401 9.80 -3.71 -8.07
C SER A 401 8.41 -3.41 -8.63
N PHE A 402 8.28 -3.35 -9.98
CA PHE A 402 7.00 -3.16 -10.67
C PHE A 402 6.99 -3.77 -12.08
N SER A 403 5.84 -3.77 -12.74
CA SER A 403 5.56 -4.53 -13.96
C SER A 403 6.44 -4.18 -15.16
N LEU A 404 6.92 -2.92 -15.25
CA LEU A 404 7.76 -2.45 -16.35
C LEU A 404 9.26 -2.64 -16.10
N ASP A 405 9.65 -3.14 -14.92
CA ASP A 405 11.05 -3.50 -14.70
C ASP A 405 11.45 -4.65 -15.63
N ASN A 406 12.65 -4.51 -16.19
CA ASN A 406 13.40 -5.55 -16.87
C ASN A 406 14.74 -5.78 -16.16
N GLU A 407 15.51 -6.76 -16.60
CA GLU A 407 16.79 -7.13 -15.99
C GLU A 407 17.75 -5.92 -15.89
N ASP A 408 17.86 -5.11 -16.95
CA ASP A 408 18.70 -3.91 -16.97
C ASP A 408 18.29 -2.89 -15.89
N SER A 409 17.00 -2.65 -15.73
CA SER A 409 16.50 -1.69 -14.73
C SER A 409 16.74 -2.16 -13.29
N VAL A 410 16.61 -3.46 -13.03
CA VAL A 410 16.93 -4.07 -11.73
C VAL A 410 18.44 -4.00 -11.49
N GLN A 411 19.25 -4.37 -12.49
CA GLN A 411 20.72 -4.28 -12.41
C GLN A 411 21.18 -2.86 -12.15
N LYS A 412 20.60 -1.84 -12.82
CA LYS A 412 20.94 -0.43 -12.59
C LYS A 412 20.71 -0.01 -11.13
N ARG A 413 19.66 -0.51 -10.48
CA ARG A 413 19.42 -0.25 -9.05
C ARG A 413 20.42 -1.00 -8.16
N ALA A 414 20.77 -2.24 -8.49
CA ALA A 414 21.81 -2.97 -7.78
C ALA A 414 23.20 -2.29 -7.90
N ASP A 415 23.55 -1.83 -9.10
CA ASP A 415 24.79 -1.08 -9.36
C ASP A 415 24.81 0.25 -8.60
N PHE A 416 23.66 0.94 -8.52
CA PHE A 416 23.50 2.12 -7.68
C PHE A 416 23.79 1.81 -6.20
N VAL A 417 23.20 0.75 -5.63
CA VAL A 417 23.46 0.36 -4.23
C VAL A 417 24.94 0.05 -3.99
N LYS A 418 25.60 -0.66 -4.92
CA LYS A 418 27.05 -0.93 -4.84
C LYS A 418 27.89 0.35 -4.93
N SER A 419 27.43 1.33 -5.70
CA SER A 419 28.17 2.58 -5.89
C SER A 419 28.25 3.44 -4.63
N LEU A 420 27.31 3.29 -3.68
CA LEU A 420 27.31 4.04 -2.43
C LEU A 420 28.48 3.68 -1.50
N GLY A 421 29.10 2.50 -1.71
CA GLY A 421 30.28 2.05 -0.98
C GLY A 421 31.62 2.41 -1.60
N LYS A 422 31.63 3.15 -2.72
CA LYS A 422 32.82 3.66 -3.39
C LYS A 422 32.99 5.12 -3.08
#